data_AF-A0A970BI06-F1
#
_entry.id   AF-A0A970BI06-F1
#
_cell.length_a   1.000
_cell.length_b   1.000
_cell.length_c   1.000
_cell.angle_alpha   90.00
_cell.angle_beta   90.00
_cell.angle_gamma   90.00
#
_symmetry.space_group_name_H-M   'P 1'
#
loop_
_entity.id
_entity.type
_entity.pdbx_description
1 polymer ?
#
loop_
_entity_poly.entity_id
_entity_poly.type
_entity_poly.pdbx_seq_one_letter_code
_entity_poly.pdbx_strand_id
1 'polypeptide(L)'
;MRKNILVIISSIILVGLFATSCIKKSKKLEFDNITLNEKIYLFSDNDTLKPFSNVEIDFNYPKSFKNKEDLARLQEIFNGTFFNEESYGYLSANEALDLYLEKYTEEYREIGNQYYQDMENLEGDNQPSWYYYQLHKSNEILYEDENILSYSVDHATYTGGAHGSLQVLYYTIDLNSLTTITEEDIFTPNYHQFLTTKIIENLMKNYEVNTPEEL
;
A
#
# COMPACT_ATOMS: atom_id res chain seq x y z
N MET A 1 -65.43 41.32 -34.15
CA MET A 1 -64.49 40.28 -33.65
C MET A 1 -63.48 40.94 -32.72
N ARG A 2 -63.13 40.22 -31.65
CA ARG A 2 -62.62 40.74 -30.38
C ARG A 2 -61.28 41.48 -30.46
N LYS A 3 -61.23 42.55 -29.66
CA LYS A 3 -60.06 43.26 -29.15
C LYS A 3 -59.04 42.30 -28.53
N ASN A 4 -57.74 42.63 -28.59
CA ASN A 4 -56.95 43.04 -27.40
C ASN A 4 -55.45 43.18 -27.76
N ILE A 5 -54.90 44.40 -27.69
CA ILE A 5 -53.98 44.90 -26.63
C ILE A 5 -52.55 44.36 -26.86
N LEU A 6 -51.61 45.06 -27.51
CA LEU A 6 -50.96 46.36 -27.19
C LEU A 6 -50.23 46.33 -25.84
N VAL A 7 -48.90 46.17 -25.83
CA VAL A 7 -47.98 46.94 -24.95
C VAL A 7 -46.59 46.98 -25.61
N ILE A 8 -46.05 48.19 -25.60
CA ILE A 8 -44.86 48.73 -26.24
C ILE A 8 -43.73 48.79 -25.17
N ILE A 9 -42.51 49.14 -25.61
CA ILE A 9 -41.44 49.85 -24.84
C ILE A 9 -40.45 48.91 -24.14
N SER A 10 -39.15 49.20 -24.03
CA SER A 10 -38.10 49.83 -24.85
C SER A 10 -36.80 49.60 -24.05
N SER A 11 -35.67 49.68 -24.75
CA SER A 11 -34.43 50.30 -24.25
C SER A 11 -33.52 49.57 -23.21
N ILE A 12 -32.25 49.43 -23.65
CA ILE A 12 -31.04 49.96 -22.99
C ILE A 12 -30.36 49.12 -21.88
N ILE A 13 -29.14 48.67 -22.22
CA ILE A 13 -27.85 48.70 -21.46
C ILE A 13 -27.79 47.94 -20.11
N LEU A 14 -26.83 47.01 -19.96
CA LEU A 14 -25.59 47.23 -19.17
C LEU A 14 -24.82 45.92 -18.93
N VAL A 15 -23.51 46.06 -19.03
CA VAL A 15 -22.40 45.20 -18.63
C VAL A 15 -22.68 44.38 -17.35
N GLY A 16 -22.43 43.06 -17.43
CA GLY A 16 -22.43 42.14 -16.28
C GLY A 16 -21.04 41.55 -16.05
N LEU A 17 -20.55 41.79 -14.84
CA LEU A 17 -19.20 41.60 -14.31
C LEU A 17 -18.59 40.19 -14.43
N PHE A 18 -17.26 40.22 -14.48
CA PHE A 18 -16.34 39.16 -14.06
C PHE A 18 -16.77 38.49 -12.75
N ALA A 19 -16.95 37.18 -12.81
CA ALA A 19 -16.55 36.28 -11.74
C ALA A 19 -15.93 35.06 -12.41
N THR A 20 -14.67 35.19 -12.85
CA THR A 20 -13.81 34.01 -12.95
C THR A 20 -13.67 33.51 -11.51
N SER A 21 -14.54 32.57 -11.14
CA SER A 21 -14.35 31.80 -9.92
C SER A 21 -13.00 31.11 -10.09
N CYS A 22 -11.97 31.67 -9.44
CA CYS A 22 -10.82 30.89 -9.04
C CYS A 22 -11.34 29.85 -8.05
N ILE A 23 -11.92 28.77 -8.58
CA ILE A 23 -11.83 27.49 -7.90
C ILE A 23 -10.33 27.26 -7.81
N LYS A 24 -9.75 27.57 -6.65
CA LYS A 24 -8.45 27.01 -6.30
C LYS A 24 -8.65 25.52 -6.50
N LYS A 25 -8.15 24.96 -7.60
CA LYS A 25 -7.94 23.52 -7.69
C LYS A 25 -7.11 23.22 -6.45
N SER A 26 -7.71 22.57 -5.45
CA SER A 26 -6.91 21.94 -4.41
C SER A 26 -5.87 21.13 -5.19
N LYS A 27 -4.59 21.34 -4.88
CA LYS A 27 -3.55 20.54 -5.54
C LYS A 27 -3.88 19.09 -5.21
N LYS A 28 -4.30 18.37 -6.25
CA LYS A 28 -4.68 16.97 -6.17
C LYS A 28 -3.49 16.18 -5.62
N LEU A 29 -3.74 15.19 -4.78
CA LEU A 29 -2.71 14.23 -4.40
C LEU A 29 -2.26 13.52 -5.68
N GLU A 30 -0.96 13.56 -5.93
CA GLU A 30 -0.34 12.88 -7.07
C GLU A 30 0.67 11.88 -6.53
N PHE A 31 0.80 10.76 -7.22
CA PHE A 31 1.71 9.68 -6.84
C PHE A 31 2.82 9.51 -7.89
N ASP A 32 3.93 8.94 -7.43
CA ASP A 32 4.97 8.35 -8.27
C ASP A 32 5.09 6.87 -7.93
N ASN A 33 5.82 6.13 -8.76
CA ASN A 33 6.01 4.70 -8.55
C ASN A 33 7.47 4.29 -8.77
N ILE A 34 7.96 3.46 -7.85
CA ILE A 34 9.21 2.71 -8.02
C ILE A 34 8.82 1.27 -8.30
N THR A 35 9.24 0.75 -9.45
CA THR A 35 9.14 -0.67 -9.82
C THR A 35 10.54 -1.28 -9.84
N LEU A 36 10.69 -2.41 -9.18
CA LEU A 36 11.89 -3.24 -9.13
C LEU A 36 11.52 -4.67 -9.50
N ASN A 37 12.30 -5.28 -10.38
CA ASN A 37 12.29 -6.72 -10.61
C ASN A 37 13.74 -7.17 -10.80
N GLU A 38 14.28 -7.86 -9.79
CA GLU A 38 15.67 -8.30 -9.80
C GLU A 38 15.88 -9.66 -9.15
N LYS A 39 17.07 -10.21 -9.38
CA LYS A 39 17.54 -11.43 -8.73
C LYS A 39 18.62 -11.10 -7.72
N ILE A 40 18.40 -11.51 -6.48
CA ILE A 40 19.39 -11.43 -5.42
C ILE A 40 19.98 -12.83 -5.24
N TYR A 41 21.25 -13.00 -5.60
CA TYR A 41 21.92 -14.30 -5.51
C TYR A 41 22.33 -14.61 -4.06
N LEU A 42 22.23 -15.89 -3.70
CA LEU A 42 22.57 -16.41 -2.37
C LEU A 42 24.06 -16.19 -2.03
N PHE A 43 24.91 -16.12 -3.05
CA PHE A 43 26.34 -15.92 -2.92
C PHE A 43 26.78 -14.66 -3.66
N SER A 44 27.84 -14.02 -3.16
CA SER A 44 28.36 -12.74 -3.68
C SER A 44 29.15 -12.87 -4.99
N ASP A 45 29.49 -14.09 -5.41
CA ASP A 45 30.12 -14.38 -6.69
C ASP A 45 29.14 -14.31 -7.88
N ASN A 46 27.83 -14.15 -7.62
CA ASN A 46 26.76 -14.04 -8.60
C ASN A 46 26.76 -15.19 -9.62
N ASP A 47 27.10 -16.41 -9.18
CA ASP A 47 27.02 -17.61 -10.03
C ASP A 47 25.55 -17.90 -10.38
N THR A 48 25.22 -17.76 -11.67
CA THR A 48 23.87 -17.99 -12.20
C THR A 48 23.37 -19.43 -12.06
N LEU A 49 24.25 -20.37 -11.71
CA LEU A 49 23.90 -21.76 -11.42
C LEU A 49 23.55 -21.97 -9.94
N LYS A 50 23.68 -20.95 -9.08
CA LYS A 50 23.36 -21.03 -7.65
C LYS A 50 21.97 -20.46 -7.36
N PRO A 51 21.38 -20.81 -6.20
CA PRO A 51 20.09 -20.26 -5.80
C PRO A 51 20.08 -18.73 -5.73
N PHE A 52 18.92 -18.16 -6.04
CA PHE A 52 18.64 -16.74 -5.96
C PHE A 52 17.22 -16.52 -5.45
N SER A 53 16.99 -15.33 -4.88
CA SER A 53 15.65 -14.82 -4.64
C SER A 53 15.20 -13.96 -5.82
N ASN A 54 13.97 -14.17 -6.29
CA ASN A 54 13.31 -13.25 -7.21
C ASN A 54 12.60 -12.17 -6.40
N VAL A 55 13.04 -10.92 -6.53
CA VAL A 55 12.51 -9.79 -5.77
C VAL A 55 11.74 -8.86 -6.71
N GLU A 56 10.47 -8.66 -6.38
CA GLU A 56 9.53 -7.79 -7.09
C GLU A 56 8.95 -6.78 -6.12
N ILE A 57 9.18 -5.49 -6.38
CA ILE A 57 8.69 -4.41 -5.53
C ILE A 57 8.01 -3.35 -6.40
N ASP A 58 6.77 -3.01 -6.09
CA ASP A 58 6.00 -1.94 -6.72
C ASP A 58 5.52 -0.96 -5.65
N PHE A 59 6.32 0.09 -5.40
CA PHE A 59 6.03 1.08 -4.37
C PHE A 59 5.43 2.34 -5.00
N ASN A 60 4.14 2.54 -4.80
CA ASN A 60 3.36 3.70 -5.22
C ASN A 60 3.25 4.71 -4.06
N TYR A 61 3.94 5.85 -4.15
CA TYR A 61 4.12 6.78 -3.04
C TYR A 61 3.75 8.23 -3.43
N PRO A 62 3.37 9.08 -2.45
CA PRO A 62 3.02 10.46 -2.70
C PRO A 62 4.16 11.26 -3.35
N LYS A 63 3.88 11.90 -4.48
CA LYS A 63 4.78 12.80 -5.22
C LYS A 63 4.46 14.27 -5.01
N SER A 64 3.18 14.60 -4.88
CA SER A 64 2.73 15.97 -4.66
C SER A 64 1.52 15.97 -3.74
N PHE A 65 1.57 16.81 -2.71
CA PHE A 65 0.46 17.02 -1.80
C PHE A 65 0.60 18.39 -1.15
N LYS A 66 -0.46 19.20 -1.16
CA LYS A 66 -0.57 20.52 -0.50
C LYS A 66 0.73 21.36 -0.53
N ASN A 67 1.56 21.26 0.50
CA ASN A 67 2.85 21.92 0.67
C ASN A 67 3.97 20.91 1.02
N LYS A 68 5.23 21.36 1.08
CA LYS A 68 6.39 20.47 1.28
C LYS A 68 6.37 19.73 2.62
N GLU A 69 5.89 20.36 3.69
CA GLU A 69 5.81 19.78 5.03
C GLU A 69 4.74 18.69 5.08
N ASP A 70 3.55 18.99 4.55
CA ASP A 70 2.45 18.01 4.44
C ASP A 70 2.86 16.80 3.59
N LEU A 71 3.54 17.04 2.46
CA LEU A 71 4.06 15.97 1.61
C LEU A 71 5.09 15.12 2.35
N ALA A 72 6.03 15.74 3.07
CA ALA A 72 7.05 15.01 3.82
C ALA A 72 6.43 14.12 4.90
N ARG A 73 5.44 14.64 5.64
CA ARG A 73 4.70 13.85 6.64
C ARG A 73 3.94 12.68 6.01
N LEU A 74 3.32 12.89 4.85
CA LEU A 74 2.61 11.82 4.14
C LEU A 74 3.59 10.75 3.62
N GLN A 75 4.75 11.16 3.09
CA GLN A 75 5.82 10.24 2.67
C GLN A 75 6.40 9.46 3.85
N GLU A 76 6.53 10.07 5.03
CA GLU A 76 6.95 9.38 6.25
C GLU A 76 6.02 8.22 6.60
N ILE A 77 4.70 8.45 6.56
CA ILE A 77 3.72 7.40 6.80
C ILE A 77 3.83 6.30 5.74
N PHE A 78 3.92 6.66 4.46
CA PHE A 78 4.01 5.68 3.38
C PHE A 78 5.26 4.82 3.46
N ASN A 79 6.43 5.41 3.72
CA ASN A 79 7.67 4.64 3.84
C ASN A 79 7.61 3.71 5.06
N GLY A 80 7.17 4.23 6.22
CA GLY A 80 7.10 3.44 7.45
C GLY A 80 6.13 2.27 7.35
N THR A 81 4.96 2.48 6.75
CA THR A 81 3.93 1.43 6.60
C THR A 81 4.21 0.46 5.45
N PHE A 82 4.70 0.95 4.31
CA PHE A 82 5.06 0.10 3.18
C PHE A 82 6.13 -0.89 3.62
N PHE A 83 7.25 -0.42 4.15
CA PHE A 83 8.35 -1.29 4.60
C PHE A 83 8.11 -1.94 5.98
N ASN A 84 7.01 -1.59 6.65
CA ASN A 84 6.66 -2.04 8.00
C ASN A 84 7.80 -1.81 9.02
N GLU A 85 8.43 -0.65 8.94
CA GLU A 85 9.58 -0.23 9.74
C GLU A 85 9.52 1.30 9.96
N GLU A 86 9.19 1.72 11.18
CA GLU A 86 8.96 3.14 11.51
C GLU A 86 10.18 4.02 11.18
N SER A 87 11.39 3.49 11.39
CA SER A 87 12.62 4.25 11.14
C SER A 87 12.81 4.64 9.66
N TYR A 88 12.12 3.96 8.72
CA TYR A 88 12.22 4.26 7.29
C TYR A 88 11.39 5.47 6.89
N GLY A 89 10.49 5.94 7.76
CA GLY A 89 9.70 7.15 7.54
C GLY A 89 10.55 8.40 7.27
N TYR A 90 11.74 8.47 7.85
CA TYR A 90 12.60 9.65 7.72
C TYR A 90 13.50 9.65 6.48
N LEU A 91 13.45 8.59 5.67
CA LEU A 91 14.21 8.42 4.44
C LEU A 91 13.40 8.90 3.23
N SER A 92 14.06 9.18 2.11
CA SER A 92 13.35 9.23 0.83
C SER A 92 12.89 7.83 0.42
N ALA A 93 11.91 7.74 -0.50
CA ALA A 93 11.40 6.46 -0.98
C ALA A 93 12.49 5.53 -1.57
N ASN A 94 13.47 6.10 -2.28
CA ASN A 94 14.61 5.33 -2.80
C ASN A 94 15.57 4.88 -1.70
N GLU A 95 15.91 5.76 -0.75
CA GLU A 95 16.79 5.38 0.37
C GLU A 95 16.16 4.30 1.26
N ALA A 96 14.85 4.36 1.49
CA ALA A 96 14.10 3.34 2.22
C ALA A 96 14.12 2.00 1.47
N LEU A 97 13.93 2.01 0.14
CA LEU A 97 14.03 0.83 -0.69
C LEU A 97 15.43 0.23 -0.68
N ASP A 98 16.46 1.06 -0.86
CA ASP A 98 17.87 0.62 -0.87
C ASP A 98 18.23 -0.06 0.45
N LEU A 99 17.86 0.54 1.58
CA LEU A 99 18.11 -0.03 2.91
C LEU A 99 17.28 -1.30 3.16
N TYR A 100 16.05 -1.36 2.65
CA TYR A 100 15.22 -2.56 2.70
C TYR A 100 15.88 -3.73 1.94
N LEU A 101 16.34 -3.48 0.71
CA LEU A 101 17.01 -4.48 -0.12
C LEU A 101 18.37 -4.89 0.44
N GLU A 102 19.13 -3.97 1.03
CA GLU A 102 20.38 -4.27 1.71
C GLU A 102 20.16 -5.29 2.83
N LYS A 103 19.24 -5.00 3.77
CA LYS A 103 18.92 -5.93 4.87
C LYS A 103 18.39 -7.27 4.37
N TYR A 104 17.46 -7.25 3.40
CA TYR A 104 16.94 -8.48 2.83
C TYR A 104 18.05 -9.32 2.17
N THR A 105 18.98 -8.68 1.47
CA THR A 105 20.13 -9.33 0.84
C THR A 105 21.05 -9.95 1.88
N GLU A 106 21.33 -9.24 2.98
CA GLU A 106 22.14 -9.74 4.08
C GLU A 106 21.50 -10.99 4.70
N GLU A 107 20.23 -10.90 5.12
CA GLU A 107 19.46 -12.01 5.69
C GLU A 107 19.41 -13.22 4.75
N TYR A 108 19.16 -12.99 3.46
CA TYR A 108 19.13 -14.07 2.48
C TYR A 108 20.52 -14.70 2.27
N ARG A 109 21.62 -13.94 2.38
CA ARG A 109 22.97 -14.50 2.23
C ARG A 109 23.45 -15.25 3.47
N GLU A 110 22.92 -14.94 4.66
CA GLU A 110 23.28 -15.63 5.91
C GLU A 110 23.03 -17.15 5.86
N ILE A 111 22.04 -17.60 5.08
CA ILE A 111 21.72 -19.04 4.95
C ILE A 111 22.67 -19.78 3.98
N GLY A 112 23.63 -19.09 3.37
CA GLY A 112 24.55 -19.67 2.39
C GLY A 112 25.40 -20.82 2.95
N ASN A 113 25.76 -20.79 4.23
CA ASN A 113 26.46 -21.91 4.87
C ASN A 113 25.57 -23.16 5.00
N GLN A 114 24.29 -22.97 5.31
CA GLN A 114 23.33 -24.08 5.39
C GLN A 114 23.17 -24.74 4.03
N TYR A 115 23.16 -23.96 2.93
CA TYR A 115 23.09 -24.51 1.58
C TYR A 115 24.21 -25.53 1.30
N TYR A 116 25.44 -25.22 1.72
CA TYR A 116 26.56 -26.15 1.53
C TYR A 116 26.44 -27.41 2.40
N GLN A 117 25.97 -27.27 3.64
CA GLN A 117 25.71 -28.42 4.52
C GLN A 117 24.63 -29.33 3.94
N ASP A 118 23.56 -28.75 3.38
CA ASP A 118 22.50 -29.52 2.74
C ASP A 118 23.01 -30.24 1.50
N MET A 119 23.80 -29.55 0.65
CA MET A 119 24.44 -30.14 -0.53
C MET A 119 25.34 -31.35 -0.20
N GLU A 120 26.08 -31.32 0.91
CA GLU A 120 26.91 -32.46 1.34
C GLU A 120 26.09 -33.70 1.73
N ASN A 121 24.85 -33.49 2.17
CA ASN A 121 23.93 -34.56 2.58
C ASN A 121 23.03 -35.06 1.45
N LEU A 122 23.04 -34.39 0.29
CA LEU A 122 22.28 -34.77 -0.89
C LEU A 122 23.13 -35.64 -1.82
N GLU A 123 22.54 -36.72 -2.33
CA GLU A 123 23.21 -37.56 -3.33
C GLU A 123 23.09 -36.93 -4.73
N GLY A 124 24.23 -36.82 -5.42
CA GLY A 124 24.34 -36.30 -6.79
C GLY A 124 24.26 -34.77 -6.89
N ASP A 125 24.05 -34.25 -8.11
CA ASP A 125 23.98 -32.80 -8.37
C ASP A 125 22.59 -32.19 -8.08
N ASN A 126 21.84 -32.78 -7.16
CA ASN A 126 20.49 -32.32 -6.81
C ASN A 126 20.57 -31.07 -5.94
N GLN A 127 20.46 -29.90 -6.55
CA GLN A 127 20.39 -28.65 -5.80
C GLN A 127 19.11 -28.55 -4.97
N PRO A 128 19.19 -28.14 -3.70
CA PRO A 128 18.03 -27.95 -2.85
C PRO A 128 17.15 -26.80 -3.35
N SER A 129 15.96 -27.13 -3.87
CA SER A 129 15.04 -26.15 -4.45
C SER A 129 14.49 -25.15 -3.43
N TRP A 130 14.55 -25.46 -2.14
CA TRP A 130 14.07 -24.58 -1.07
C TRP A 130 14.92 -23.33 -0.87
N TYR A 131 16.09 -23.22 -1.50
CA TYR A 131 16.87 -21.98 -1.50
C TYR A 131 16.47 -20.98 -2.58
N TYR A 132 15.57 -21.32 -3.50
CA TYR A 132 15.08 -20.38 -4.50
C TYR A 132 13.92 -19.57 -3.92
N TYR A 133 14.23 -18.39 -3.39
CA TYR A 133 13.25 -17.56 -2.69
C TYR A 133 12.44 -16.68 -3.66
N GLN A 134 11.32 -16.17 -3.16
CA GLN A 134 10.54 -15.12 -3.82
C GLN A 134 10.15 -14.07 -2.79
N LEU A 135 10.21 -12.81 -3.18
CA LEU A 135 9.69 -11.68 -2.44
C LEU A 135 8.87 -10.84 -3.42
N HIS A 136 7.59 -10.65 -3.12
CA HIS A 136 6.72 -9.71 -3.81
C HIS A 136 6.17 -8.72 -2.79
N LYS A 137 6.31 -7.43 -3.08
CA LYS A 137 5.79 -6.38 -2.21
C LYS A 137 5.24 -5.20 -3.00
N SER A 138 3.98 -4.87 -2.80
CA SER A 138 3.32 -3.81 -3.56
C SER A 138 2.28 -3.07 -2.71
N ASN A 139 1.82 -1.91 -3.17
CA ASN A 139 0.70 -1.21 -2.55
C ASN A 139 -0.30 -0.68 -3.57
N GLU A 140 -1.58 -0.71 -3.19
CA GLU A 140 -2.68 -0.28 -4.04
C GLU A 140 -3.48 0.81 -3.35
N ILE A 141 -3.75 1.92 -4.07
CA ILE A 141 -4.65 2.97 -3.57
C ILE A 141 -6.09 2.50 -3.75
N LEU A 142 -6.79 2.29 -2.65
CA LEU A 142 -8.15 1.75 -2.61
C LEU A 142 -9.21 2.86 -2.64
N TYR A 143 -8.92 4.00 -2.01
CA TYR A 143 -9.82 5.15 -1.95
C TYR A 143 -9.06 6.46 -1.77
N GLU A 144 -9.46 7.52 -2.46
CA GLU A 144 -8.89 8.87 -2.35
C GLU A 144 -10.00 9.92 -2.49
N ASP A 145 -10.12 10.81 -1.50
CA ASP A 145 -10.78 12.10 -1.65
C ASP A 145 -9.95 13.23 -1.00
N GLU A 146 -10.58 14.39 -0.76
CA GLU A 146 -9.91 15.55 -0.17
C GLU A 146 -9.57 15.41 1.33
N ASN A 147 -10.17 14.43 2.03
CA ASN A 147 -10.05 14.22 3.47
C ASN A 147 -9.44 12.86 3.83
N ILE A 148 -9.68 11.81 3.03
CA ILE A 148 -9.29 10.45 3.37
C ILE A 148 -8.53 9.80 2.21
N LEU A 149 -7.47 9.09 2.56
CA LEU A 149 -6.74 8.20 1.68
C LEU A 149 -6.68 6.80 2.30
N SER A 150 -7.05 5.77 1.55
CA SER A 150 -6.91 4.37 1.96
C SER A 150 -6.13 3.58 0.93
N TYR A 151 -5.24 2.71 1.40
CA TYR A 151 -4.43 1.84 0.56
C TYR A 151 -4.13 0.51 1.28
N SER A 152 -3.87 -0.53 0.49
CA SER A 152 -3.31 -1.80 0.98
C SER A 152 -1.81 -1.86 0.73
N VAL A 153 -1.12 -2.68 1.53
CA VAL A 153 0.26 -3.12 1.30
C VAL A 153 0.24 -4.64 1.27
N ASP A 154 0.56 -5.20 0.11
CA ASP A 154 0.66 -6.64 -0.12
C ASP A 154 2.12 -7.06 0.08
N HIS A 155 2.33 -8.13 0.83
CA HIS A 155 3.64 -8.71 1.10
C HIS A 155 3.53 -10.22 1.00
N ALA A 156 4.06 -10.77 -0.09
CA ALA A 156 4.12 -12.20 -0.32
C ALA A 156 5.57 -12.67 -0.33
N THR A 157 5.85 -13.76 0.36
CA THR A 157 7.18 -14.36 0.39
C THR A 157 7.10 -15.86 0.18
N TYR A 158 8.13 -16.40 -0.46
CA TYR A 158 8.41 -17.83 -0.44
C TYR A 158 9.86 -18.00 0.00
N THR A 159 10.05 -18.66 1.13
CA THR A 159 11.36 -18.87 1.76
C THR A 159 11.69 -20.36 1.83
N GLY A 160 11.29 -21.12 0.79
CA GLY A 160 11.38 -22.57 0.78
C GLY A 160 10.23 -23.28 1.50
N GLY A 161 10.14 -24.61 1.32
CA GLY A 161 9.10 -25.44 1.93
C GLY A 161 7.90 -25.72 1.02
N ALA A 162 6.75 -26.06 1.62
CA ALA A 162 5.56 -26.51 0.87
C ALA A 162 4.73 -25.36 0.28
N HIS A 163 4.76 -24.17 0.90
CA HIS A 163 3.99 -23.01 0.48
C HIS A 163 4.66 -21.70 0.92
N GLY A 164 4.32 -20.59 0.27
CA GLY A 164 4.71 -19.25 0.69
C GLY A 164 3.83 -18.69 1.81
N SER A 165 4.02 -17.40 2.08
CA SER A 165 3.18 -16.59 2.96
C SER A 165 2.65 -15.38 2.19
N LEU A 166 1.45 -14.91 2.56
CA LEU A 166 0.86 -13.68 2.07
C LEU A 166 0.31 -12.90 3.27
N GLN A 167 0.69 -11.64 3.37
CA GLN A 167 0.13 -10.67 4.29
C GLN A 167 -0.38 -9.48 3.49
N VAL A 168 -1.57 -9.02 3.81
CA VAL A 168 -2.14 -7.77 3.29
C VAL A 168 -2.47 -6.89 4.48
N LEU A 169 -1.87 -5.70 4.53
CA LEU A 169 -2.13 -4.69 5.55
C LEU A 169 -2.91 -3.53 4.93
N TYR A 170 -3.87 -2.99 5.66
CA TYR A 170 -4.69 -1.87 5.20
C TYR A 170 -4.41 -0.64 6.05
N TYR A 171 -4.21 0.50 5.39
CA TYR A 171 -3.95 1.76 6.05
C TYR A 171 -4.95 2.80 5.55
N THR A 172 -5.48 3.58 6.49
CA THR A 172 -6.32 4.73 6.18
C THR A 172 -5.70 5.96 6.84
N ILE A 173 -5.60 7.06 6.11
CA ILE A 173 -4.97 8.31 6.54
C ILE A 173 -6.01 9.43 6.48
N ASP A 174 -6.12 10.19 7.56
CA ASP A 174 -6.78 11.51 7.54
C ASP A 174 -5.81 12.52 6.91
N LEU A 175 -6.16 13.03 5.72
CA LEU A 175 -5.37 13.98 4.94
C LEU A 175 -5.35 15.40 5.53
N ASN A 176 -6.16 15.68 6.55
CA ASN A 176 -6.17 16.95 7.28
C ASN A 176 -5.19 16.94 8.44
N SER A 177 -5.17 15.88 9.25
CA SER A 177 -4.24 15.73 10.39
C SER A 177 -2.92 15.06 10.03
N LEU A 178 -2.87 14.34 8.90
CA LEU A 178 -1.74 13.52 8.47
C LEU A 178 -1.34 12.48 9.53
N THR A 179 -2.36 11.74 9.95
CA THR A 179 -2.26 10.61 10.88
C THR A 179 -3.02 9.42 10.32
N THR A 180 -2.55 8.21 10.64
CA THR A 180 -3.29 6.98 10.37
C THR A 180 -4.54 6.92 11.25
N ILE A 181 -5.68 6.54 10.67
CA ILE A 181 -6.93 6.27 11.37
C ILE A 181 -6.89 4.82 11.86
N THR A 182 -7.09 4.63 13.15
CA THR A 182 -7.16 3.34 13.83
C THR A 182 -8.60 2.97 14.18
N GLU A 183 -8.83 1.73 14.61
CA GLU A 183 -10.14 1.30 15.11
C GLU A 183 -10.60 2.14 16.31
N GLU A 184 -9.68 2.59 17.17
CA GLU A 184 -9.98 3.42 18.35
C GLU A 184 -10.42 4.86 17.99
N ASP A 185 -10.06 5.34 16.80
CA ASP A 185 -10.54 6.62 16.28
C ASP A 185 -11.98 6.54 15.76
N ILE A 186 -12.44 5.33 15.42
CA ILE A 186 -13.77 5.07 14.84
C ILE A 186 -14.75 4.58 15.91
N PHE A 187 -14.30 3.75 16.84
CA PHE A 187 -15.14 3.06 17.80
C PHE A 187 -14.93 3.56 19.24
N THR A 188 -16.00 3.55 20.03
CA THR A 188 -15.92 3.83 21.47
C THR A 188 -15.23 2.69 22.24
N PRO A 189 -14.62 2.95 23.41
CA PRO A 189 -13.94 1.92 24.21
C PRO A 189 -14.78 0.65 24.44
N ASN A 190 -14.09 -0.51 24.53
CA ASN A 190 -14.68 -1.86 24.65
C ASN A 190 -15.49 -2.33 23.43
N TYR A 191 -15.23 -1.79 22.23
CA TYR A 191 -15.92 -2.19 21.01
C TYR A 191 -15.63 -3.63 20.57
N HIS A 192 -14.48 -4.22 20.93
CA HIS A 192 -14.06 -5.53 20.44
C HIS A 192 -15.13 -6.62 20.60
N GLN A 193 -15.77 -6.73 21.77
CA GLN A 193 -16.80 -7.76 21.97
C GLN A 193 -18.00 -7.57 21.04
N PHE A 194 -18.45 -6.32 20.88
CA PHE A 194 -19.57 -5.99 20.01
C PHE A 194 -19.21 -6.22 18.54
N LEU A 195 -18.04 -5.77 18.11
CA LEU A 195 -17.55 -5.91 16.74
C LEU A 195 -17.36 -7.40 16.38
N THR A 196 -16.72 -8.19 17.25
CA THR A 196 -16.59 -9.65 17.07
C THR A 196 -17.94 -10.32 16.92
N THR A 197 -18.92 -9.97 17.75
CA THR A 197 -20.28 -10.51 17.65
C THR A 197 -20.89 -10.20 16.28
N LYS A 198 -20.76 -8.95 15.81
CA LYS A 198 -21.28 -8.55 14.50
C LYS A 198 -20.57 -9.25 13.33
N ILE A 199 -19.27 -9.48 13.44
CA ILE A 199 -18.49 -10.23 12.43
C ILE A 199 -18.98 -11.68 12.38
N ILE A 200 -19.08 -12.36 13.51
CA ILE A 200 -19.56 -13.76 13.58
C ILE A 200 -20.99 -13.88 13.03
N GLU A 201 -21.90 -13.00 13.46
CA GLU A 201 -23.28 -12.98 12.94
C GLU A 201 -23.32 -12.81 11.41
N ASN A 202 -22.45 -11.95 10.85
CA ASN A 202 -22.38 -11.73 9.42
C ASN A 202 -21.79 -12.95 8.68
N LEU A 203 -20.72 -13.55 9.21
CA LEU A 203 -20.12 -14.77 8.66
C LEU A 203 -21.14 -15.91 8.67
N MET A 204 -21.82 -16.14 9.78
CA MET A 204 -22.85 -17.18 9.89
C MET A 204 -23.96 -16.99 8.86
N LYS A 205 -24.40 -15.74 8.66
CA LYS A 205 -25.38 -15.41 7.62
C LYS A 205 -24.85 -15.70 6.21
N ASN A 206 -23.58 -15.39 5.94
CA ASN A 206 -22.97 -15.59 4.62
C ASN A 206 -22.75 -17.07 4.28
N TYR A 207 -22.44 -17.90 5.29
CA TYR A 207 -22.25 -19.35 5.14
C TYR A 207 -23.53 -20.16 5.40
N GLU A 208 -24.66 -19.50 5.67
CA GLU A 208 -25.97 -20.12 5.95
C GLU A 208 -25.96 -21.11 7.13
N VAL A 209 -25.16 -20.83 8.16
CA VAL A 209 -25.01 -21.65 9.37
C VAL A 209 -25.67 -21.00 10.59
N ASN A 210 -26.00 -21.81 11.60
CA ASN A 210 -26.77 -21.34 12.77
C ASN A 210 -25.95 -21.27 14.06
N THR A 211 -24.73 -21.81 14.08
CA THR A 211 -23.81 -21.66 15.22
C THR A 211 -22.39 -21.31 14.78
N PRO A 212 -21.58 -20.65 15.63
CA PRO A 212 -20.19 -20.33 15.30
C PRO A 212 -19.31 -21.56 15.07
N GLU A 213 -19.65 -22.71 15.66
CA GLU A 213 -18.91 -23.98 15.49
C GLU A 213 -19.07 -24.58 14.08
N GLU A 214 -20.04 -24.10 13.30
CA GLU A 214 -20.30 -24.53 11.93
C GLU A 214 -19.56 -23.68 10.87
N LEU A 215 -18.88 -22.59 11.28
CA LEU A 215 -18.01 -21.76 10.43
C LEU A 215 -16.63 -22.41 10.19
#